data_AF-M0BT80-F1
#
_entry.id   AF-M0BT80-F1
#
_cell.length_a   1.000
_cell.length_b   1.000
_cell.length_c   1.000
_cell.angle_alpha   90.00
_cell.angle_beta   90.00
_cell.angle_gamma   90.00
#
_symmetry.space_group_name_H-M   'P 1'
#
loop_
_entity.id
_entity.type
_entity.pdbx_description
1 polymer ?
#
loop_
_entity_poly.entity_id
_entity_poly.type
_entity_poly.pdbx_seq_one_letter_code
_entity_poly.pdbx_strand_id
1 'polypeptide(L)' 'MVRDEQLSSDELATIDESIRAEWPTGEAATVDDAIAFHEGLPASKEFATVLESATEPLLQPRAGVCLLYTSLSGL' A
#
# COMPACT_ATOMS: atom_id res chain seq x y z
N MET A 1 19.88 -2.92 -18.21
CA MET A 1 20.31 -4.06 -17.38
C MET A 1 19.99 -3.69 -15.95
N VAL A 2 19.15 -4.46 -15.27
CA VAL A 2 18.81 -4.22 -13.85
C VAL A 2 20.01 -4.61 -12.99
N ARG A 3 20.29 -3.84 -11.95
CA ARG A 3 21.37 -4.07 -10.98
C ARG A 3 20.78 -4.15 -9.57
N ASP A 4 21.47 -4.88 -8.71
CA ASP A 4 21.15 -4.96 -7.28
C ASP A 4 21.77 -3.77 -6.55
N GLU A 5 21.24 -2.59 -6.84
CA GLU A 5 21.69 -1.31 -6.27
C GLU A 5 20.45 -0.54 -5.80
N GLN A 6 20.58 0.16 -4.68
CA GLN A 6 19.52 1.03 -4.20
C GLN A 6 19.34 2.20 -5.17
N LEU A 7 18.10 2.45 -5.59
CA LEU A 7 17.77 3.60 -6.42
C LEU A 7 18.03 4.90 -5.65
N SER A 8 18.53 5.90 -6.34
CA SER A 8 18.63 7.26 -5.79
C SER A 8 17.23 7.88 -5.62
N SER A 9 17.13 8.91 -4.78
CA SER A 9 15.87 9.64 -4.57
C SER A 9 15.31 10.25 -5.86
N ASP A 10 16.19 10.77 -6.74
CA ASP A 10 15.78 11.37 -8.01
C ASP A 10 15.26 10.32 -8.99
N GLU A 11 15.91 9.14 -9.04
CA GLU A 11 15.42 8.01 -9.85
C GLU A 11 14.07 7.52 -9.34
N LEU A 12 13.90 7.38 -8.03
CA LEU A 12 12.63 7.00 -7.41
C LEU A 12 11.52 8.01 -7.73
N ALA A 13 11.80 9.31 -7.60
CA ALA A 13 10.83 10.37 -7.90
C ALA A 13 10.41 10.36 -9.38
N THR A 14 11.36 10.16 -10.29
CA THR A 14 11.07 10.08 -11.73
C THR A 14 10.18 8.87 -12.07
N ILE A 15 10.43 7.73 -11.41
CA ILE A 15 9.62 6.52 -11.58
C ILE A 15 8.21 6.72 -11.01
N ASP A 16 8.09 7.31 -9.81
CA ASP A 16 6.79 7.63 -9.19
C ASP A 16 5.93 8.51 -10.11
N GLU A 17 6.49 9.60 -10.62
CA GLU A 17 5.79 10.50 -11.54
C GLU A 17 5.31 9.77 -12.80
N SER A 18 6.18 8.92 -13.38
CA SER A 18 5.85 8.15 -14.58
C SER A 18 4.70 7.17 -14.35
N ILE A 19 4.72 6.44 -13.24
CA ILE A 19 3.68 5.45 -12.90
C ILE A 19 2.35 6.15 -12.59
N ARG A 20 2.38 7.25 -11.83
CA ARG A 20 1.17 7.99 -11.46
C ARG A 20 0.45 8.59 -12.67
N ALA A 21 1.17 8.89 -13.75
CA ALA A 21 0.57 9.36 -15.00
C ALA A 21 -0.16 8.25 -15.80
N GLU A 22 0.01 6.97 -15.47
CA GLU A 22 -0.58 5.85 -16.24
C GLU A 22 -2.10 5.69 -16.01
N TRP A 23 -2.65 6.20 -14.90
CA TRP A 23 -4.08 6.12 -14.60
C TRP A 23 -4.59 7.36 -13.85
N PRO A 24 -5.81 7.86 -14.11
CA PRO A 24 -6.32 9.08 -13.49
C PRO A 24 -6.33 9.11 -11.95
N THR A 25 -6.32 7.95 -11.29
CA THR A 25 -6.28 7.89 -9.82
C THR A 25 -4.89 8.19 -9.24
N GLY A 26 -3.84 8.27 -10.05
CA GLY A 26 -2.50 8.65 -9.58
C GLY A 26 -2.44 10.07 -9.01
N GLU A 27 -3.42 10.92 -9.32
CA GLU A 27 -3.56 12.27 -8.75
C GLU A 27 -4.25 12.29 -7.38
N ALA A 28 -4.81 11.17 -6.92
CA ALA A 28 -5.70 11.15 -5.75
C ALA A 28 -4.99 11.34 -4.39
N ALA A 29 -3.67 11.10 -4.32
CA ALA A 29 -2.89 11.27 -3.10
C ALA A 29 -1.40 11.53 -3.43
N THR A 30 -0.71 12.28 -2.56
CA THR A 30 0.75 12.43 -2.60
C THR A 30 1.44 11.44 -1.66
N VAL A 31 2.77 11.33 -1.76
CA VAL A 31 3.58 10.50 -0.84
C VAL A 31 3.45 11.00 0.60
N ASP A 32 3.47 12.32 0.82
CA ASP A 32 3.33 12.91 2.15
C ASP A 32 1.94 12.62 2.75
N ASP A 33 0.88 12.69 1.94
CA ASP A 33 -0.48 12.32 2.38
C ASP A 33 -0.54 10.85 2.81
N ALA A 34 0.12 9.96 2.04
CA ALA A 34 0.18 8.54 2.34
C ALA A 34 0.94 8.27 3.65
N ILE A 35 2.10 8.91 3.86
CA ILE A 35 2.88 8.77 5.10
C ILE A 35 2.01 9.19 6.30
N ALA A 36 1.40 10.38 6.25
CA ALA A 36 0.56 10.89 7.33
C ALA A 36 -0.64 9.97 7.63
N PHE A 37 -1.27 9.42 6.58
CA PHE A 37 -2.36 8.44 6.75
C PHE A 37 -1.87 7.17 7.45
N HIS A 38 -0.73 6.62 7.04
CA HIS A 38 -0.17 5.40 7.60
C HIS A 38 0.29 5.57 9.05
N GLU A 39 0.93 6.69 9.39
CA GLU A 39 1.32 7.02 10.78
C GLU A 39 0.12 7.22 11.71
N GLY A 40 -1.05 7.58 11.14
CA GLY A 40 -2.30 7.73 11.88
C GLY A 40 -3.08 6.44 12.11
N LEU A 41 -2.66 5.31 11.54
CA LEU A 41 -3.35 4.03 11.71
C LEU A 41 -3.12 3.46 13.12
N PRO A 42 -4.11 2.76 13.70
CA PRO A 42 -3.85 1.98 14.90
C PRO A 42 -2.93 0.80 14.56
N ALA A 43 -2.02 0.44 15.48
CA ALA A 43 -1.08 -0.68 15.33
C ALA A 43 -1.74 -2.02 14.95
N SER A 44 -3.01 -2.23 15.35
CA SER A 44 -3.78 -3.43 14.99
C SER A 44 -4.15 -3.52 13.50
N LYS A 45 -3.97 -2.44 12.73
CA LYS A 45 -4.15 -2.37 11.28
C LYS A 45 -2.82 -2.33 10.52
N GLU A 46 -1.70 -2.29 11.21
CA GLU A 46 -0.38 -2.36 10.61
C GLU A 46 0.04 -3.82 10.46
N PHE A 47 0.11 -4.28 9.21
CA PHE A 47 0.32 -5.69 8.92
C PHE A 47 1.65 -6.25 9.49
N ALA A 48 2.73 -5.48 9.38
CA ALA A 48 4.05 -5.87 9.92
C ALA A 48 4.01 -6.03 11.45
N THR A 49 3.48 -5.04 12.16
CA THR A 49 3.34 -5.06 13.62
C THR A 49 2.48 -6.24 14.09
N VAL A 50 1.36 -6.51 13.40
CA VAL A 50 0.51 -7.67 13.72
C VAL A 50 1.26 -8.98 13.52
N LEU A 51 1.96 -9.16 12.40
CA LEU A 51 2.74 -10.37 12.11
C LEU A 51 3.84 -10.60 13.14
N GLU A 52 4.60 -9.56 13.49
CA GLU A 52 5.70 -9.66 14.45
C GLU A 52 5.22 -9.99 15.86
N SER A 53 4.02 -9.51 16.23
CA SER A 53 3.42 -9.77 17.54
C SER A 53 2.74 -11.15 17.65
N ALA A 54 2.54 -11.86 16.54
CA ALA A 54 1.78 -13.10 16.52
C ALA A 54 2.56 -14.26 17.16
N THR A 55 1.98 -14.87 18.20
CA THR A 55 2.53 -16.06 18.85
C THR A 55 1.98 -17.37 18.27
N GLU A 56 0.95 -17.27 17.44
CA GLU A 56 0.23 -18.38 16.81
C GLU A 56 0.02 -18.10 15.32
N PRO A 57 -0.20 -19.15 14.49
CA PRO A 57 -0.48 -18.96 13.06
C PRO A 57 -1.74 -18.13 12.81
N LEU A 58 -1.63 -17.12 11.93
CA LEU A 58 -2.76 -16.30 11.51
C LEU A 58 -3.41 -16.86 10.24
N LEU A 59 -4.73 -16.70 10.13
CA LEU A 59 -5.51 -17.07 8.95
C LEU A 59 -5.85 -15.82 8.12
N GLN A 60 -5.56 -15.86 6.82
CA GLN A 60 -5.87 -14.77 5.89
C GLN A 60 -6.61 -15.32 4.65
N PRO A 61 -7.91 -15.02 4.49
CA PRO A 61 -8.69 -15.48 3.34
C PRO A 61 -8.35 -14.69 2.07
N ARG A 62 -8.77 -15.21 0.91
CA ARG A 62 -8.82 -14.47 -0.36
C ARG A 62 -10.26 -14.03 -0.62
N ALA A 63 -10.50 -12.74 -0.79
CA ALA A 63 -11.82 -12.17 -1.06
C ALA A 63 -11.71 -10.94 -1.95
N GLY A 64 -12.62 -10.79 -2.92
CA GLY A 64 -12.68 -9.64 -3.82
C GLY A 64 -13.84 -9.71 -4.80
N VAL A 65 -14.52 -8.59 -5.02
CA VAL A 65 -15.63 -8.38 -5.98
C VAL A 65 -15.51 -6.99 -6.61
N CYS A 66 -16.10 -6.78 -7.79
CA CYS A 66 -15.86 -5.57 -8.58
C CYS A 66 -16.35 -4.27 -7.94
N LEU A 67 -17.50 -4.31 -7.26
CA LEU A 67 -18.14 -3.10 -6.72
C LEU A 67 -17.67 -2.84 -5.29
N LEU A 68 -17.24 -1.61 -5.01
CA LEU A 68 -16.76 -1.19 -3.69
C LEU A 68 -17.76 -1.51 -2.58
N TYR A 69 -19.03 -1.12 -2.78
CA TYR A 69 -20.07 -1.35 -1.78
C TYR A 69 -20.22 -2.84 -1.44
N THR A 70 -20.26 -3.69 -2.46
CA THR A 70 -20.35 -5.15 -2.30
C THR A 70 -19.10 -5.69 -1.59
N SER A 71 -17.91 -5.21 -1.98
CA SER A 71 -16.64 -5.62 -1.37
C SER A 71 -16.52 -5.26 0.10
N LEU A 72 -17.09 -4.13 0.52
CA LEU A 72 -17.10 -3.70 1.92
C LEU A 72 -18.17 -4.43 2.74
N SER A 73 -19.25 -4.91 2.10
CA SER A 73 -20.33 -5.63 2.78
C SER A 73 -20.03 -7.10 3.06
N GLY A 74 -18.99 -7.69 2.44
CA GLY A 74 -18.62 -9.09 2.66
C GLY A 74 -19.66 -10.12 2.16
N LEU A 75 -20.54 -9.71 1.25
CA LEU A 75 -21.62 -10.50 0.64
C LEU A 75 -21.46 -10.57 -0.87
#